data_AF-A0A534WHB4-F1
#
_entry.id   AF-A0A534WHB4-F1
#
_cell.length_a   1.000
_cell.length_b   1.000
_cell.length_c   1.000
_cell.angle_alpha   90.00
_cell.angle_beta   90.00
_cell.angle_gamma   90.00
#
_symmetry.space_group_name_H-M   'P 1'
#
loop_
_entity.id
_entity.type
_entity.pdbx_description
1 polymer ?
#
loop_
_entity_poly.entity_id
_entity_poly.type
_entity_poly.pdbx_seq_one_letter_code
_entity_poly.pdbx_strand_id
1 'polypeptide(L)'
;MRSPARIVSAPASIAVLPFVNMSSDKESDYFSDGITEELINALAHVKGLRVTSRTAVFALRGKNLGIRELGEELKVGTLLEGSVRREGNALRITAQLIGVSDGYHL
;
A
#
# COMPACT_ATOMS: atom_id res chain seq x y z
N MET A 1 -33.91 -24.23 16.49
CA MET A 1 -32.51 -24.37 16.03
C MET A 1 -32.10 -23.04 15.39
N ARG A 2 -31.15 -22.29 15.97
CA ARG A 2 -30.61 -21.07 15.34
C ARG A 2 -29.50 -21.50 14.40
N SER A 3 -29.65 -21.26 13.09
CA SER A 3 -28.55 -21.47 12.13
C SER A 3 -27.34 -20.66 12.56
N PRO A 4 -26.11 -21.21 12.51
CA PRO A 4 -24.91 -20.43 12.78
C PRO A 4 -24.81 -19.33 11.73
N ALA A 5 -24.66 -18.09 12.18
CA ALA A 5 -24.36 -16.98 11.29
C ALA A 5 -23.06 -17.28 10.56
N ARG A 6 -23.12 -17.35 9.22
CA ARG A 6 -21.91 -17.45 8.38
C ARG A 6 -21.06 -16.22 8.68
N ILE A 7 -19.93 -16.39 9.36
CA ILE A 7 -18.93 -15.33 9.48
C ILE A 7 -18.37 -15.13 8.07
N VAL A 8 -18.91 -14.15 7.35
CA VAL A 8 -18.34 -13.70 6.10
C VAL A 8 -17.12 -12.88 6.51
N SER A 9 -15.92 -13.47 6.42
CA SER A 9 -14.69 -12.70 6.57
C SER A 9 -14.74 -11.55 5.57
N ALA A 10 -14.56 -10.31 6.04
CA ALA A 10 -14.47 -9.17 5.15
C ALA A 10 -13.41 -9.46 4.06
N PRO A 11 -13.65 -9.07 2.78
CA PRO A 11 -12.65 -9.26 1.74
C PRO A 11 -11.33 -8.61 2.15
N ALA A 12 -10.21 -9.28 1.89
CA ALA A 12 -8.89 -8.72 2.13
C ALA A 12 -8.76 -7.38 1.40
N SER A 13 -8.19 -6.36 2.05
CA SER A 13 -8.09 -5.02 1.51
C SER A 13 -6.72 -4.42 1.75
N ILE A 14 -6.16 -3.80 0.72
CA ILE A 14 -4.80 -3.26 0.73
C ILE A 14 -4.76 -1.87 0.10
N ALA A 15 -3.96 -0.98 0.70
CA ALA A 15 -3.52 0.25 0.05
C ALA A 15 -2.01 0.17 -0.21
N VAL A 16 -1.61 0.49 -1.44
CA VAL A 16 -0.21 0.66 -1.80
C VAL A 16 0.15 2.10 -1.57
N LEU A 17 0.87 2.39 -0.48
CA LEU A 17 1.35 3.74 -0.18
C LEU A 17 2.40 4.16 -1.22
N PRO A 18 2.59 5.48 -1.45
CA PRO A 18 3.58 5.92 -2.39
C PRO A 18 4.97 5.51 -1.94
N PHE A 19 5.69 4.81 -2.82
CA PHE A 19 7.04 4.36 -2.52
C PHE A 19 7.95 5.56 -2.28
N VAL A 20 8.78 5.46 -1.24
CA VAL A 20 9.71 6.52 -0.89
C VAL A 20 10.94 6.44 -1.79
N ASN A 21 11.26 7.52 -2.50
CA ASN A 21 12.53 7.64 -3.20
C ASN A 21 13.66 7.84 -2.18
N MET A 22 14.60 6.90 -2.11
CA MET A 22 15.82 6.95 -1.28
C MET A 22 17.08 7.16 -2.12
N SER A 23 16.93 7.58 -3.38
CA SER A 23 18.04 7.95 -4.27
C SER A 23 18.45 9.40 -4.02
N SER A 24 19.68 9.77 -4.40
CA SER A 24 20.16 11.16 -4.29
C SER A 24 19.54 12.11 -5.33
N ASP A 25 18.92 11.56 -6.37
CA ASP A 25 18.35 12.29 -7.50
C ASP A 25 16.81 12.35 -7.41
N LYS A 26 16.27 13.57 -7.49
CA LYS A 26 14.84 13.85 -7.47
C LYS A 26 14.13 13.46 -8.77
N GLU A 27 14.85 13.31 -9.88
CA GLU A 27 14.24 12.76 -11.11
C GLU A 27 13.73 11.31 -10.91
N SER A 28 14.18 10.62 -9.86
CA SER A 28 13.70 9.27 -9.50
C SER A 28 12.35 9.24 -8.78
N ASP A 29 11.74 10.40 -8.48
CA ASP A 29 10.39 10.45 -7.87
C ASP A 29 9.33 9.89 -8.84
N TYR A 30 9.44 10.20 -10.14
CA TYR A 30 8.59 9.61 -11.17
C TYR A 30 8.65 8.08 -11.17
N PHE A 31 9.84 7.54 -10.93
CA PHE A 31 10.03 6.10 -10.91
C PHE A 31 9.34 5.46 -9.69
N SER A 32 9.45 6.08 -8.52
CA SER A 32 8.78 5.60 -7.30
C SER A 32 7.26 5.66 -7.44
N ASP A 33 6.74 6.71 -8.08
CA ASP A 33 5.32 6.85 -8.39
C ASP A 33 4.87 5.81 -9.43
N GLY A 34 5.69 5.54 -10.45
CA GLY A 34 5.42 4.49 -11.45
C GLY A 34 5.36 3.10 -10.85
N ILE A 35 6.29 2.75 -9.94
CA ILE A 35 6.24 1.47 -9.20
C ILE A 35 4.98 1.38 -8.35
N THR A 36 4.61 2.46 -7.67
CA THR A 36 3.38 2.51 -6.86
C THR A 36 2.15 2.20 -7.73
N GLU A 37 2.05 2.85 -8.90
CA GLU A 37 0.95 2.65 -9.83
C GLU A 37 0.90 1.23 -10.42
N GLU A 38 2.06 0.70 -10.80
CA GLU A 38 2.17 -0.66 -11.34
C GLU A 38 1.75 -1.70 -10.28
N LEU A 39 2.14 -1.52 -9.01
CA LEU A 39 1.72 -2.41 -7.93
C LEU A 39 0.22 -2.32 -7.65
N ILE A 40 -0.38 -1.13 -7.69
CA ILE A 40 -1.83 -0.96 -7.58
C ILE A 40 -2.53 -1.76 -8.69
N ASN A 41 -2.07 -1.60 -9.93
CA ASN A 41 -2.64 -2.29 -11.08
C ASN A 41 -2.47 -3.81 -10.96
N ALA A 42 -1.27 -4.29 -10.65
CA ALA A 42 -0.99 -5.71 -10.49
C ALA A 42 -1.86 -6.35 -9.39
N LEU A 43 -1.94 -5.71 -8.23
CA LEU A 43 -2.74 -6.20 -7.09
C LEU A 43 -4.24 -6.14 -7.36
N ALA A 44 -4.72 -5.19 -8.16
CA ALA A 44 -6.15 -5.08 -8.49
C ALA A 44 -6.68 -6.29 -9.28
N HIS A 45 -5.79 -7.05 -9.93
CA HIS A 45 -6.15 -8.28 -10.63
C HIS A 45 -6.20 -9.52 -9.72
N VAL A 46 -5.80 -9.40 -8.44
CA VAL A 46 -5.84 -10.50 -7.48
C VAL A 46 -7.28 -10.73 -7.01
N LYS A 47 -7.83 -11.91 -7.33
CA LYS A 47 -9.21 -12.27 -6.95
C LYS A 47 -9.37 -12.26 -5.43
N GLY A 48 -10.41 -11.56 -4.96
CA GLY A 48 -10.73 -11.48 -3.53
C GLY A 48 -9.94 -10.40 -2.77
N LEU A 49 -9.03 -9.69 -3.44
CA LEU A 49 -8.30 -8.55 -2.88
C LEU A 49 -8.95 -7.24 -3.35
N ARG A 50 -9.29 -6.36 -2.40
CA ARG A 50 -9.73 -4.99 -2.69
C ARG A 50 -8.51 -4.08 -2.62
N VAL A 51 -8.23 -3.35 -3.69
CA VAL A 51 -7.11 -2.41 -3.75
C VAL A 51 -7.65 -0.98 -3.79
N THR A 52 -7.10 -0.12 -2.94
CA THR A 52 -7.45 1.30 -2.92
C THR A 52 -6.96 2.01 -4.17
N SER A 53 -7.72 3.00 -4.65
CA SER A 53 -7.35 3.75 -5.85
C SER A 53 -6.09 4.60 -5.63
N ARG A 54 -5.31 4.77 -6.69
CA ARG A 54 -4.14 5.67 -6.73
C ARG A 54 -4.49 7.06 -6.22
N THR A 55 -5.61 7.63 -6.67
CA THR A 55 -6.04 8.99 -6.28
C THR A 55 -6.23 9.13 -4.77
N ALA A 56 -6.86 8.15 -4.13
CA ALA A 56 -7.10 8.20 -2.68
C ALA A 56 -5.80 8.16 -1.88
N VAL A 57 -4.87 7.28 -2.26
CA VAL A 57 -3.55 7.20 -1.61
C VAL A 57 -2.75 8.48 -1.82
N PHE A 58 -2.67 8.98 -3.05
CA PHE A 58 -1.86 10.17 -3.37
C PHE A 58 -2.40 11.43 -2.70
N ALA A 59 -3.71 11.51 -2.42
CA ALA A 59 -4.31 12.61 -1.67
C ALA A 59 -3.85 12.68 -0.20
N LEU A 60 -3.26 11.59 0.33
CA LEU A 60 -2.69 11.53 1.68
C LEU A 60 -1.17 11.73 1.71
N ARG A 61 -0.52 11.89 0.55
CA ARG A 61 0.94 12.11 0.48
C ARG A 61 1.32 13.37 1.27
N GLY A 62 2.38 13.28 2.06
CA GLY A 62 2.90 14.39 2.86
C GLY A 62 2.08 14.72 4.10
N LYS A 63 0.96 14.01 4.34
CA LYS A 63 0.25 14.08 5.62
C LYS A 63 0.98 13.21 6.63
N ASN A 64 1.12 13.72 7.85
CA ASN A 64 1.70 12.96 8.97
C ASN A 64 0.57 12.19 9.67
N LEU A 65 0.14 11.08 9.08
CA LEU A 65 -0.90 10.20 9.60
C LEU A 65 -0.26 8.89 10.09
N GLY A 66 -0.75 8.39 11.23
CA GLY A 66 -0.37 7.05 11.71
C GLY A 66 -1.00 5.93 10.88
N ILE A 67 -0.48 4.71 11.03
CA ILE A 67 -0.95 3.51 10.33
C ILE A 67 -2.47 3.29 10.51
N ARG A 68 -2.99 3.49 11.72
CA ARG A 68 -4.41 3.32 12.03
C ARG A 68 -5.28 4.33 11.28
N GLU A 69 -4.88 5.60 11.32
CA GLU A 69 -5.59 6.70 10.63
C GLU A 69 -5.58 6.52 9.11
N LEU A 70 -4.44 6.10 8.54
CA LEU A 70 -4.34 5.74 7.12
C LEU A 70 -5.29 4.60 6.76
N GLY A 71 -5.33 3.54 7.57
CA GLY A 71 -6.23 2.41 7.35
C GLY A 71 -7.71 2.79 7.43
N GLU A 72 -8.08 3.69 8.34
CA GLU A 72 -9.43 4.22 8.48
C GLU A 72 -9.84 5.08 7.27
N GLU A 73 -8.99 6.04 6.89
CA GLU A 73 -9.25 6.95 5.76
C GLU A 73 -9.34 6.18 4.43
N LEU A 74 -8.47 5.19 4.23
CA LEU A 74 -8.40 4.38 3.01
C LEU A 74 -9.33 3.15 3.06
N LYS A 75 -9.94 2.85 4.22
CA LYS A 75 -10.81 1.70 4.47
C LYS A 75 -10.15 0.34 4.15
N VAL A 76 -8.91 0.17 4.61
CA VAL A 76 -8.10 -1.04 4.36
C VAL A 76 -7.63 -1.71 5.64
N GLY A 77 -7.42 -3.03 5.59
CA GLY A 77 -6.84 -3.80 6.69
C GLY A 77 -5.32 -3.95 6.61
N THR A 78 -4.73 -3.65 5.45
CA THR A 78 -3.30 -3.82 5.20
C THR A 78 -2.75 -2.63 4.41
N LEU A 79 -1.54 -2.20 4.76
CA LEU A 79 -0.78 -1.23 3.98
C LEU A 79 0.42 -1.94 3.35
N LEU A 80 0.68 -1.65 2.07
CA LEU A 80 1.96 -1.95 1.43
C LEU A 80 2.76 -0.66 1.41
N GLU A 81 3.90 -0.66 2.07
CA GLU A 81 4.86 0.43 2.05
C GLU A 81 6.22 -0.04 1.57
N GLY A 82 7.02 0.89 1.08
CA GLY A 82 8.25 0.53 0.40
C GLY A 82 9.10 1.73 0.01
N SER A 83 10.29 1.40 -0.46
CA SER A 83 11.24 2.39 -0.94
C SER A 83 11.86 1.95 -2.25
N VAL A 84 12.26 2.93 -3.04
CA VAL A 84 13.06 2.71 -4.25
C VAL A 84 14.36 3.47 -4.11
N ARG A 85 15.47 2.80 -4.41
CA ARG A 85 16.79 3.39 -4.46
C ARG A 85 17.47 3.01 -5.77
N ARG A 86 17.90 4.02 -6.52
CA ARG A 86 18.71 3.85 -7.72
C ARG A 86 20.16 4.20 -7.41
N GLU A 87 21.07 3.28 -7.72
CA GLU A 87 22.52 3.46 -7.58
C GLU A 87 23.17 3.10 -8.93
N GLY A 88 23.51 4.14 -9.70
CA GLY A 88 23.97 3.98 -11.08
C GLY A 88 22.92 3.27 -11.96
N ASN A 89 23.27 2.09 -12.44
CA ASN A 89 22.40 1.25 -13.28
C ASN A 89 21.61 0.21 -12.49
N ALA A 90 21.78 0.13 -11.16
CA ALA A 90 21.06 -0.81 -10.31
C ALA A 90 19.87 -0.13 -9.64
N LEU A 91 18.79 -0.89 -9.48
CA LEU A 91 17.60 -0.49 -8.77
C LEU A 91 17.35 -1.45 -7.61
N ARG A 92 17.19 -0.91 -6.41
CA ARG A 92 16.80 -1.65 -5.21
C ARG A 92 15.41 -1.20 -4.79
N ILE A 93 14.49 -2.16 -4.72
CA ILE A 93 13.12 -1.93 -4.25
C ILE A 93 12.94 -2.70 -2.94
N THR A 94 12.38 -2.06 -1.94
CA THR A 94 11.91 -2.71 -0.71
C THR A 94 10.40 -2.57 -0.64
N ALA A 95 9.71 -3.62 -0.21
CA ALA A 95 8.26 -3.61 -0.02
C ALA A 95 7.91 -4.46 1.21
N GLN A 96 6.98 -3.97 2.03
CA GLN A 96 6.59 -4.57 3.30
C GLN A 96 5.08 -4.44 3.47
N LEU A 97 4.47 -5.49 4.03
CA LEU A 97 3.06 -5.50 4.39
C LEU A 97 2.91 -5.20 5.86
N ILE A 98 2.01 -4.28 6.20
CA ILE A 98 1.74 -3.85 7.57
C ILE A 98 0.28 -4.09 7.90
N GLY A 99 0.02 -4.74 9.03
CA GLY A 99 -1.31 -4.86 9.61
C GLY A 99 -1.79 -3.51 10.16
N VAL A 100 -2.95 -3.03 9.71
CA VAL A 100 -3.52 -1.78 10.23
C VAL A 100 -3.93 -1.90 11.70
N SER A 101 -4.31 -3.10 12.14
CA SER A 101 -4.83 -3.37 13.49
C SER A 101 -3.80 -3.20 14.60
N ASP A 102 -2.55 -3.53 14.31
CA ASP A 102 -1.47 -3.68 15.29
C ASP A 102 -0.17 -2.97 14.87
N GLY A 103 -0.04 -2.56 13.60
CA GLY A 103 1.11 -1.84 13.08
C GLY A 103 2.34 -2.71 12.85
N TYR A 104 2.20 -4.04 12.87
CA TYR A 104 3.31 -4.96 12.67
C TYR A 104 3.41 -5.46 11.24
N HIS A 105 4.63 -5.87 10.86
CA HIS A 105 4.88 -6.56 9.61
C HIS A 105 4.13 -7.90 9.58
N LEU A 106 3.54 -8.21 8.43
CA LEU A 106 2.90 -9.49 8.14
C LEU A 106 3.87 -10.51 7.54
#